data_AF-A0ABD5TWH7-F1
#
_entry.id   AF-A0ABD5TWH7-F1
#
_cell.length_a   1.000
_cell.length_b   1.000
_cell.length_c   1.000
_cell.angle_alpha   90.00
_cell.angle_beta   90.00
_cell.angle_gamma   90.00
#
_symmetry.space_group_name_H-M   'P 1'
#
loop_
_entity.id
_entity.type
_entity.pdbx_description
1 polymer ?
#
loop_
_entity_poly.entity_id
_entity_poly.type
_entity_poly.pdbx_seq_one_letter_code
_entity_poly.pdbx_strand_id
1 'polypeptide(L)'
;MTRNIDYASAEIPEDEAPENYSWQARRAEILRRIKEAGHPAALNQAELGREFGTSRQNINNDMDALADYVEDNLGRRRALTAKCVFDRCLEGLLEQEEYAAAARVVRNREEWLTEREDLRELEERIENISEKQNRAKYR
;
A
#
# COMPACT_ATOMS: atom_id res chain seq x y z
N MET A 1 15.17 -10.75 -10.80
CA MET A 1 15.50 -10.71 -9.36
C MET A 1 15.10 -9.33 -8.84
N THR A 2 13.84 -9.15 -8.46
CA THR A 2 13.38 -7.87 -7.90
C THR A 2 13.82 -7.87 -6.44
N ARG A 3 14.79 -7.02 -6.08
CA ARG A 3 15.16 -6.83 -4.68
C ARG A 3 13.92 -6.25 -3.99
N ASN A 4 13.34 -7.01 -3.05
CA ASN A 4 12.22 -6.57 -2.23
C ASN A 4 12.78 -5.56 -1.22
N ILE A 5 12.90 -4.30 -1.65
CA ILE A 5 13.46 -3.21 -0.84
C ILE A 5 12.34 -2.69 0.06
N ASP A 6 12.57 -2.69 1.37
CA ASP A 6 11.63 -2.15 2.34
C ASP A 6 11.74 -0.62 2.41
N TYR A 7 11.02 0.08 1.52
CA TYR A 7 11.01 1.55 1.50
C TYR A 7 10.40 2.18 2.76
N ALA A 8 9.66 1.42 3.59
CA ALA A 8 9.13 1.93 4.85
C ALA A 8 10.18 2.03 5.96
N SER A 9 11.29 1.30 5.83
CA SER A 9 12.38 1.23 6.81
C SER A 9 13.71 1.72 6.23
N ALA A 10 13.72 2.19 4.97
CA ALA A 10 14.92 2.69 4.32
C ALA A 10 15.36 4.02 4.93
N GLU A 11 16.67 4.19 5.15
CA GLU A 11 17.24 5.44 5.62
C GLU A 11 17.07 6.55 4.57
N ILE A 12 16.55 7.68 5.01
CA ILE A 12 16.46 8.92 4.24
C ILE A 12 17.56 9.82 4.78
N PRO A 13 18.58 10.18 3.98
CA PRO A 13 19.66 11.02 4.45
C PRO A 13 19.13 12.42 4.81
N GLU A 14 19.27 12.84 6.06
CA GLU A 14 18.84 14.18 6.51
C GLU A 14 19.86 15.27 6.16
N ASP A 15 21.13 14.87 5.99
CA ASP A 15 22.27 15.78 5.76
C ASP A 15 22.56 16.01 4.27
N GLU A 16 21.80 15.39 3.36
CA GLU A 16 22.00 15.45 1.92
C GLU A 16 20.89 16.27 1.24
N ALA A 17 21.23 17.03 0.20
CA ALA A 17 20.23 17.70 -0.60
C ALA A 17 19.36 16.67 -1.33
N PRO A 18 18.02 16.84 -1.40
CA PRO A 18 17.11 15.90 -2.08
C PRO A 18 17.50 15.56 -3.52
N GLU A 19 18.14 16.49 -4.22
CA GLU A 19 18.66 16.32 -5.58
C GLU A 19 19.73 15.21 -5.70
N ASN A 20 20.45 14.93 -4.62
CA ASN A 20 21.50 13.91 -4.58
C ASN A 20 21.01 12.58 -4.01
N TYR A 21 19.74 12.48 -3.61
CA TYR A 21 19.19 11.25 -3.07
C TYR A 21 19.34 10.09 -4.06
N SER A 22 19.77 8.95 -3.53
CA SER A 22 19.64 7.68 -4.24
C SER A 22 18.18 7.42 -4.62
N TRP A 23 17.94 6.60 -5.65
CA TRP A 23 16.58 6.26 -6.06
C TRP A 23 15.80 5.53 -4.94
N GLN A 24 16.49 4.79 -4.07
CA GLN A 24 15.90 4.17 -2.89
C GLN A 24 15.45 5.20 -1.86
N ALA A 25 16.33 6.14 -1.50
CA ALA A 25 16.04 7.21 -0.53
C ALA A 25 14.92 8.13 -1.06
N ARG A 26 14.93 8.46 -2.35
CA ARG A 26 13.85 9.21 -2.99
C ARG A 26 12.50 8.50 -2.90
N ARG A 27 12.42 7.20 -3.21
CA ARG A 27 11.18 6.42 -3.08
C ARG A 27 10.71 6.31 -1.64
N ALA A 28 11.63 6.12 -0.69
CA ALA A 28 11.31 6.10 0.73
C ALA A 28 10.71 7.44 1.21
N GLU A 29 11.31 8.56 0.79
CA GLU A 29 10.82 9.90 1.10
C GLU A 29 9.47 10.20 0.45
N ILE A 30 9.27 9.84 -0.83
CA ILE A 30 7.97 9.96 -1.51
C ILE A 30 6.91 9.14 -0.75
N LEU A 31 7.23 7.90 -0.36
CA LEU A 31 6.32 7.04 0.40
C LEU A 31 5.96 7.66 1.75
N ARG A 32 6.93 8.26 2.46
CA ARG A 32 6.68 8.98 3.73
C ARG A 32 5.69 10.13 3.51
N ARG A 33 5.91 10.97 2.49
CA ARG A 33 5.02 12.10 2.16
C ARG A 33 3.61 11.65 1.74
N ILE A 34 3.49 10.54 1.01
CA ILE A 34 2.17 9.97 0.65
C ILE A 34 1.42 9.55 1.93
N LYS A 35 2.10 8.93 2.90
CA LYS A 35 1.48 8.53 4.17
C LYS A 35 1.02 9.73 4.98
N GLU A 36 1.79 10.81 5.01
CA GLU A 36 1.43 12.05 5.70
C GLU A 36 0.28 12.79 5.04
N ALA A 37 0.26 12.84 3.70
CA ALA A 37 -0.80 13.48 2.93
C ALA A 37 -2.06 12.60 2.79
N GLY A 38 -1.97 11.31 3.11
CA GLY A 38 -3.07 10.34 3.04
C GLY A 38 -3.43 9.85 1.63
N HIS A 39 -2.95 10.50 0.57
CA HIS A 39 -3.24 10.10 -0.82
C HIS A 39 -2.14 10.57 -1.81
N PRO A 40 -1.71 9.73 -2.78
CA PRO A 40 -0.65 10.08 -3.73
C PRO A 40 -0.97 11.28 -4.63
N ALA A 41 -2.24 11.50 -4.98
CA ALA A 41 -2.66 12.67 -5.77
C ALA A 41 -2.55 14.00 -5.01
N ALA A 42 -2.32 13.98 -3.70
CA ALA A 42 -2.01 15.19 -2.93
C ALA A 42 -0.59 15.70 -3.20
N LEU A 43 0.27 14.92 -3.86
CA LEU A 43 1.63 15.31 -4.22
C LEU A 43 1.72 15.75 -5.69
N ASN A 44 2.37 16.89 -5.92
CA ASN A 44 2.63 17.39 -7.26
C ASN A 44 3.90 16.76 -7.85
N GLN A 45 3.73 15.83 -8.79
CA GLN A 45 4.84 15.09 -9.41
C GLN A 45 5.84 15.99 -10.16
N ALA A 46 5.40 17.14 -10.68
CA ALA A 46 6.30 18.07 -11.35
C ALA A 46 7.18 18.85 -10.36
N GLU A 47 6.66 19.14 -9.16
CA GLU A 47 7.44 19.73 -8.06
C GLU A 47 8.43 18.72 -7.49
N LEU A 48 7.99 17.48 -7.24
CA LEU A 48 8.89 16.41 -6.78
C LEU A 48 10.04 16.16 -7.78
N GLY A 49 9.77 16.22 -9.08
CA GLY A 49 10.82 16.09 -10.10
C GLY A 49 11.88 17.18 -9.97
N ARG A 50 11.46 18.44 -9.78
CA ARG A 50 12.39 19.54 -9.55
C ARG A 50 13.18 19.38 -8.25
N GLU A 51 12.49 19.03 -7.17
CA GLU A 51 13.09 18.89 -5.84
C GLU A 51 14.13 17.77 -5.79
N PHE A 52 13.87 16.64 -6.44
CA PHE A 52 14.80 15.51 -6.48
C PHE A 52 15.75 15.52 -7.69
N GLY A 53 15.87 16.64 -8.40
CA GLY A 53 16.78 16.77 -9.55
C GLY A 53 16.52 15.74 -10.67
N THR A 54 15.27 15.31 -10.88
CA THR A 54 14.92 14.22 -11.79
C THR A 54 13.73 14.57 -12.70
N SER A 55 13.49 13.76 -13.73
CA SER A 55 12.37 14.00 -14.65
C SER A 55 11.03 13.63 -14.02
N ARG A 56 9.96 14.29 -14.46
CA ARG A 56 8.58 13.90 -14.10
C ARG A 56 8.28 12.43 -14.44
N GLN A 57 8.85 11.92 -15.54
CA GLN A 57 8.70 10.51 -15.91
C GLN A 57 9.32 9.56 -14.89
N ASN A 58 10.49 9.92 -14.33
CA ASN A 58 11.11 9.12 -13.26
C ASN A 58 10.27 9.13 -11.99
N ILE A 59 9.66 10.27 -11.63
CA ILE A 59 8.72 10.32 -10.51
C ILE A 59 7.50 9.43 -10.77
N ASN A 60 6.99 9.39 -11.99
CA ASN A 60 5.89 8.50 -12.34
C ASN A 60 6.27 7.01 -12.15
N ASN A 61 7.43 6.61 -12.67
CA ASN A 61 7.96 5.26 -12.47
C ASN A 61 8.23 4.93 -10.98
N ASP A 62 8.60 5.92 -10.18
CA ASP A 62 8.77 5.77 -8.74
C ASP A 62 7.42 5.56 -8.02
N MET A 63 6.35 6.24 -8.46
CA MET A 63 5.00 6.03 -7.95
C MET A 63 4.47 4.63 -8.28
N ASP A 64 4.72 4.14 -9.50
CA ASP A 64 4.34 2.78 -9.90
C ASP A 64 5.09 1.73 -9.07
N ALA A 65 6.42 1.88 -8.93
CA ALA A 65 7.21 0.97 -8.11
C ALA A 65 6.83 1.00 -6.62
N LEU A 66 6.38 2.15 -6.13
CA LEU A 66 5.83 2.27 -4.78
C LEU A 66 4.45 1.61 -4.67
N ALA A 67 3.62 1.68 -5.70
CA ALA A 67 2.32 0.99 -5.75
C ALA A 67 2.51 -0.53 -5.72
N ASP A 68 3.44 -1.07 -6.52
CA ASP A 68 3.80 -2.50 -6.52
C ASP A 68 4.35 -2.93 -5.15
N TYR A 69 5.27 -2.14 -4.56
CA TYR A 69 5.81 -2.41 -3.22
C TYR A 69 4.70 -2.41 -2.16
N VAL A 70 3.80 -1.43 -2.23
CA VAL A 70 2.62 -1.29 -1.38
C VAL A 70 1.73 -2.52 -1.55
N GLU A 71 1.43 -2.97 -2.76
CA GLU A 71 0.66 -4.18 -3.02
C GLU A 71 1.31 -5.43 -2.41
N ASP A 72 2.60 -5.65 -2.69
CA ASP A 72 3.39 -6.79 -2.21
C ASP A 72 3.53 -6.83 -0.68
N ASN A 73 3.63 -5.67 -0.02
CA ASN A 73 3.88 -5.58 1.42
C ASN A 73 2.61 -5.34 2.25
N LEU A 74 1.50 -4.94 1.65
CA LEU A 74 0.29 -4.57 2.40
C LEU A 74 -0.70 -5.70 2.64
N GLY A 75 -0.48 -6.90 2.08
CA GLY A 75 -1.33 -8.05 2.37
C GLY A 75 -1.55 -8.30 3.88
N ARG A 76 -0.48 -8.20 4.71
CA ARG A 76 -0.56 -8.37 6.18
C ARG A 76 -0.64 -7.04 6.96
N ARG A 77 0.06 -5.99 6.52
CA ARG A 77 0.15 -4.73 7.27
C ARG A 77 -1.07 -3.83 7.10
N ARG A 78 -1.66 -3.70 5.88
CA ARG A 78 -2.95 -3.01 5.70
C ARG A 78 -4.06 -3.77 6.43
N ALA A 79 -3.99 -5.10 6.47
CA ALA A 79 -4.97 -5.90 7.20
C ALA A 79 -4.98 -5.56 8.69
N LEU A 80 -3.78 -5.48 9.27
CA LEU A 80 -3.57 -5.09 10.66
C LEU A 80 -4.01 -3.64 10.90
N THR A 81 -3.60 -2.68 10.06
CA THR A 81 -3.99 -1.27 10.20
C THR A 81 -5.50 -1.08 10.08
N ALA A 82 -6.14 -1.69 9.08
CA ALA A 82 -7.59 -1.61 8.90
C ALA A 82 -8.33 -2.21 10.11
N LYS A 83 -7.88 -3.36 10.61
CA LYS A 83 -8.39 -3.96 11.85
C LYS A 83 -8.27 -3.01 13.04
N CYS A 84 -7.09 -2.43 13.27
CA CYS A 84 -6.88 -1.50 14.38
C CYS A 84 -7.76 -0.24 14.26
N VAL A 85 -7.98 0.28 13.05
CA VAL A 85 -8.89 1.42 12.82
C VAL A 85 -10.34 1.04 13.13
N PHE A 86 -10.81 -0.12 12.64
CA PHE A 86 -12.15 -0.62 12.99
C PHE A 86 -12.32 -0.79 14.50
N ASP A 87 -11.35 -1.41 15.16
CA ASP A 87 -11.38 -1.66 16.61
C ASP A 87 -11.43 -0.33 17.39
N ARG A 88 -10.63 0.68 17.01
CA ARG A 88 -10.63 2.00 17.66
C ARG A 88 -11.91 2.79 17.41
N CYS A 89 -12.46 2.74 16.20
CA CYS A 89 -13.76 3.36 15.90
C CYS A 89 -14.88 2.71 16.72
N LEU A 90 -14.86 1.38 16.85
CA LEU A 90 -15.86 0.66 17.61
C LEU A 90 -15.80 1.03 19.10
N GLU A 91 -14.61 1.05 19.69
CA GLU A 91 -14.39 1.46 21.08
C GLU A 91 -14.92 2.87 21.34
N GLY A 92 -14.55 3.85 20.52
CA GLY A 92 -15.01 5.23 20.69
C GLY A 92 -16.52 5.40 20.51
N LEU A 93 -17.16 4.63 19.63
CA LEU A 93 -18.62 4.67 19.44
C LEU A 93 -19.37 4.00 20.59
N LEU A 94 -18.83 2.91 21.15
CA LEU A 94 -19.41 2.25 22.32
C LEU A 94 -19.29 3.11 23.58
N GLU A 95 -18.16 3.78 23.79
CA GLU A 95 -17.95 4.73 24.90
C GLU A 95 -18.93 5.91 24.86
N GLN A 96 -19.33 6.33 23.65
CA GLN A 96 -20.31 7.41 23.43
C GLN A 96 -21.76 6.91 23.40
N GLU A 97 -22.00 5.62 23.64
CA GLU A 97 -23.31 4.96 23.53
C GLU A 97 -23.97 5.10 22.12
N GLU A 98 -23.16 5.35 21.09
CA GLU A 98 -23.56 5.49 19.68
C GLU A 98 -23.75 4.12 19.00
N TYR A 99 -24.63 3.30 19.57
CA TYR A 99 -24.77 1.89 19.20
C TYR A 99 -25.16 1.65 17.74
N ALA A 100 -25.98 2.52 17.15
CA ALA A 100 -26.39 2.40 15.74
C ALA A 100 -25.21 2.61 14.78
N ALA A 101 -24.31 3.55 15.10
CA ALA A 101 -23.09 3.78 14.35
C ALA A 101 -22.10 2.63 14.54
N ALA A 102 -21.95 2.12 15.78
CA ALA A 102 -21.11 0.97 16.07
C ALA A 102 -21.53 -0.28 15.27
N ALA A 103 -22.84 -0.56 15.19
CA ALA A 103 -23.37 -1.67 14.40
C ALA A 103 -23.04 -1.55 12.89
N ARG A 104 -23.04 -0.33 12.35
CA ARG A 104 -22.63 -0.07 10.96
C ARG A 104 -21.13 -0.34 10.75
N VAL A 105 -20.29 0.05 11.70
CA VAL A 105 -18.84 -0.23 11.65
C VAL A 105 -18.57 -1.73 11.67
N VAL A 106 -19.27 -2.50 12.52
CA VAL A 106 -19.18 -3.97 12.55
C VAL A 106 -19.54 -4.57 11.19
N ARG A 107 -20.67 -4.17 10.59
CA ARG A 107 -21.08 -4.70 9.29
C ARG A 107 -20.04 -4.43 8.21
N ASN A 108 -19.52 -3.21 8.14
CA ASN A 108 -18.49 -2.85 7.16
C ASN A 108 -17.20 -3.64 7.37
N ARG A 109 -16.85 -3.97 8.62
CA ARG A 109 -15.69 -4.82 8.95
C ARG A 109 -15.89 -6.26 8.47
N GLU A 110 -17.08 -6.82 8.63
CA GLU A 110 -17.40 -8.19 8.19
C GLU A 110 -17.47 -8.30 6.65
N GLU A 111 -18.04 -7.29 5.98
CA GLU A 111 -18.02 -7.18 4.51
C GLU A 111 -16.56 -7.17 4.01
N TRP A 112 -15.70 -6.33 4.60
CA TRP A 112 -14.28 -6.25 4.25
C TRP A 112 -13.52 -7.56 4.50
N LEU A 113 -13.83 -8.30 5.56
CA LEU A 113 -13.23 -9.61 5.82
C LEU A 113 -13.67 -10.64 4.77
N THR A 114 -14.94 -10.61 4.36
CA THR A 114 -15.50 -11.51 3.35
C THR A 114 -14.87 -11.26 1.98
N GLU A 115 -14.83 -10.01 1.53
CA GLU A 115 -14.19 -9.63 0.26
C GLU A 115 -12.72 -10.09 0.18
N ARG A 116 -12.01 -10.09 1.30
CA ARG A 116 -10.62 -10.53 1.37
C ARG A 116 -10.45 -12.04 1.28
N GLU A 117 -11.34 -12.81 1.87
CA GLU A 117 -11.31 -14.27 1.74
C GLU A 117 -11.70 -14.68 0.32
N ASP A 118 -12.75 -14.07 -0.26
CA ASP A 118 -13.16 -14.29 -1.64
C ASP A 118 -12.03 -14.01 -2.64
N LEU A 119 -11.27 -12.93 -2.42
CA LEU A 119 -10.13 -12.59 -3.27
C LEU A 119 -9.02 -13.66 -3.20
N ARG A 120 -8.71 -14.18 -2.00
CA ARG A 120 -7.74 -15.26 -1.82
C ARG A 120 -8.16 -16.54 -2.53
N GLU A 121 -9.43 -16.92 -2.43
CA GLU A 121 -9.95 -18.10 -3.12
C GLU A 121 -9.86 -17.95 -4.64
N LEU A 122 -10.12 -16.75 -5.17
CA LEU A 122 -9.97 -16.45 -6.59
C LEU A 122 -8.51 -16.52 -7.05
N GLU A 123 -7.57 -15.98 -6.28
CA GLU A 123 -6.13 -16.07 -6.56
C GLU A 123 -5.66 -17.53 -6.62
N GLU A 124 -6.02 -18.34 -5.62
CA GLU A 124 -5.68 -19.77 -5.58
C GLU A 124 -6.31 -20.52 -6.76
N ARG A 125 -7.54 -20.17 -7.14
CA ARG A 125 -8.22 -20.78 -8.28
C ARG A 125 -7.56 -20.41 -9.61
N ILE A 126 -7.10 -19.17 -9.77
CA ILE A 126 -6.34 -18.72 -10.94
C ILE A 126 -5.03 -19.49 -11.04
N GLU A 127 -4.27 -19.58 -9.95
CA GLU A 127 -3.00 -20.30 -9.91
C GLU A 127 -3.18 -21.77 -10.34
N ASN A 128 -4.17 -22.45 -9.76
CA ASN A 128 -4.54 -23.81 -10.13
C ASN A 128 -4.90 -23.98 -11.61
N ILE A 129 -5.61 -23.01 -12.21
CA ILE A 129 -5.96 -23.04 -13.64
C ILE A 129 -4.72 -22.83 -14.50
N SER A 130 -3.86 -21.86 -14.16
CA SER A 130 -2.61 -21.57 -14.86
C SER A 130 -1.67 -22.77 -14.83
N GLU A 131 -1.54 -23.46 -13.70
CA GLU A 131 -0.75 -24.69 -13.59
C GLU A 131 -1.28 -25.81 -14.48
N LYS A 132 -2.60 -26.02 -14.51
CA LYS A 132 -3.23 -27.04 -15.38
C LYS A 132 -3.01 -26.74 -16.86
N GLN A 133 -3.16 -25.47 -17.26
CA GLN A 133 -2.92 -25.05 -18.64
C GLN A 133 -1.46 -25.25 -19.05
N ASN A 134 -0.51 -24.91 -18.17
CA ASN A 134 0.91 -25.14 -18.41
C ASN A 134 1.21 -26.64 -18.55
N ARG A 135 0.69 -27.50 -17.66
CA ARG A 135 0.88 -28.96 -17.77
C ARG A 135 0.26 -29.56 -19.04
N ALA A 136 -0.84 -29.01 -19.53
CA ALA A 136 -1.48 -29.43 -20.78
C ALA A 136 -0.70 -28.98 -22.03
N LYS A 137 0.06 -27.87 -21.94
CA LYS A 137 0.85 -27.32 -23.05
C LYS A 137 2.17 -28.06 -23.29
N TYR A 138 2.67 -28.80 -22.29
CA TYR A 138 3.91 -29.58 -22.35
C TYR A 138 3.67 -31.10 -22.31
N ARG A 139 2.44 -31.55 -22.58
CA ARG A 139 2.09 -32.94 -22.91
C ARG A 139 1.87 -33.06 -24.41
#